data_AF-A0A4Y2TVR9-F1
#
_entry.id   AF-A0A4Y2TVR9-F1
#
_cell.length_a   1.000
_cell.length_b   1.000
_cell.length_c   1.000
_cell.angle_alpha   90.00
_cell.angle_beta   90.00
_cell.angle_gamma   90.00
#
_symmetry.space_group_name_H-M   'P 1'
#
loop_
_entity.id
_entity.type
_entity.pdbx_description
1 polymer ?
#
loop_
_entity_poly.entity_id
_entity_poly.type
_entity_poly.pdbx_seq_one_letter_code
_entity_poly.pdbx_strand_id
1 'polypeptide(L)'
;MNLCLHEKDFKLKAQWSFFATSHGKTECDGIGGTVKRLARKQSLQQHLDRQITTNELFEFWKINIANITFQHISKEAVDSTSLTLESRLKDTQTLPGTRLFHNFQPIDDLGMIEARRISRDETPALTFNLLKHQTLLVKMKDLYPGCFVGCIYDNLWYFGMVSEVNAEEEDVTVKFLHPNGPSLSFFLAQ
;
A
#
# COMPACT_ATOMS: atom_id res chain seq x y z
N MET A 1 1.02 2.42 -9.27
CA MET A 1 1.39 1.57 -8.10
C MET A 1 2.15 0.34 -8.58
N ASN A 2 3.27 -0.02 -7.94
CA ASN A 2 4.13 -1.15 -8.37
C ASN A 2 3.51 -2.54 -8.16
N LEU A 3 2.56 -2.67 -7.22
CA LEU A 3 1.98 -3.94 -6.81
C LEU A 3 1.25 -4.69 -7.96
N CYS A 4 0.55 -3.98 -8.83
CA CYS A 4 -0.22 -4.55 -9.95
C CYS A 4 0.65 -5.23 -11.02
N LEU A 5 1.90 -4.81 -11.17
CA LEU A 5 2.80 -5.31 -12.21
C LEU A 5 3.70 -6.46 -11.71
N HIS A 6 3.64 -6.78 -10.41
CA HIS A 6 4.56 -7.73 -9.80
C HIS A 6 4.47 -9.14 -10.41
N GLU A 7 3.27 -9.63 -10.71
CA GLU A 7 3.10 -10.94 -11.36
C GLU A 7 3.63 -10.93 -12.79
N LYS A 8 3.50 -9.81 -13.51
CA LYS A 8 4.03 -9.69 -14.87
C LYS A 8 5.55 -9.80 -14.88
N ASP A 9 6.23 -9.12 -13.95
CA ASP A 9 7.69 -9.04 -13.91
C ASP A 9 8.32 -10.30 -13.31
N PHE A 10 7.78 -10.78 -12.19
CA PHE A 10 8.41 -11.81 -11.38
C PHE A 10 7.71 -13.17 -11.48
N LYS A 11 6.57 -13.24 -12.17
CA LYS A 11 5.71 -14.44 -12.23
C LYS A 11 5.24 -14.89 -10.85
N LEU A 12 5.15 -13.93 -9.92
CA LEU A 12 4.73 -14.15 -8.55
C LEU A 12 3.56 -13.23 -8.22
N LYS A 13 2.50 -13.79 -7.64
CA LYS A 13 1.39 -13.00 -7.13
C LYS A 13 1.83 -12.29 -5.86
N ALA A 14 1.80 -10.96 -5.88
CA ALA A 14 2.03 -10.18 -4.68
C ALA A 14 0.71 -9.81 -4.01
N GLN A 15 0.75 -9.82 -2.68
CA GLN A 15 -0.24 -9.16 -1.84
C GLN A 15 0.52 -8.36 -0.79
N TRP A 16 -0.07 -7.26 -0.36
CA TRP A 16 0.49 -6.46 0.73
C TRP A 16 -0.42 -6.56 1.94
N SER A 17 0.11 -7.09 3.04
CA SER A 17 -0.59 -7.18 4.31
C SER A 17 0.06 -6.26 5.34
N PHE A 18 -0.74 -5.44 6.01
CA PHE A 18 -0.33 -4.55 7.08
C PHE A 18 -0.78 -5.10 8.45
N PHE A 19 0.18 -5.32 9.34
CA PHE A 19 -0.05 -5.81 10.69
C PHE A 19 0.40 -4.75 11.71
N ALA A 20 -0.55 -4.00 12.28
CA ALA A 20 -0.26 -2.95 13.26
C ALA A 20 0.25 -3.51 14.60
N THR A 21 -0.17 -4.71 14.98
CA THR A 21 0.05 -5.30 16.31
C THR A 21 1.42 -5.97 16.49
N SER A 22 2.17 -6.19 15.40
CA SER A 22 3.43 -6.94 15.47
C SER A 22 4.69 -6.07 15.53
N HIS A 23 4.55 -4.75 15.74
CA HIS A 23 5.66 -3.79 15.68
C HIS A 23 6.47 -3.89 14.37
N GLY A 24 5.82 -4.26 13.27
CA GLY A 24 6.48 -4.47 11.98
C GLY A 24 7.28 -5.78 11.87
N LYS A 25 7.24 -6.65 12.89
CA LYS A 25 7.82 -7.99 12.82
C LYS A 25 6.82 -8.95 12.19
N THR A 26 7.30 -9.83 11.34
CA THR A 26 6.48 -10.82 10.64
C THR A 26 7.13 -12.20 10.74
N GLU A 27 6.51 -13.19 10.11
CA GLU A 27 7.05 -14.55 10.00
C GLU A 27 8.47 -14.54 9.38
N CYS A 28 8.76 -13.57 8.51
CA CYS A 28 10.07 -13.41 7.89
C CYS A 28 11.17 -13.11 8.92
N ASP A 29 10.86 -12.36 9.99
CA ASP A 29 11.79 -12.08 11.08
C ASP A 29 12.10 -13.35 11.88
N GLY A 30 11.08 -14.20 12.10
CA GLY A 30 11.25 -15.49 12.76
C GLY A 30 12.15 -16.45 11.98
N ILE A 31 11.97 -16.50 10.64
CA ILE A 31 12.83 -17.25 9.74
C ILE A 31 14.25 -16.70 9.79
N GLY A 32 14.43 -15.39 9.61
CA GLY A 32 15.73 -14.74 9.64
C GLY A 32 16.45 -14.94 10.99
N GLY A 33 15.74 -14.84 12.11
CA GLY A 33 16.26 -15.11 13.44
C GLY A 33 16.72 -16.56 13.62
N THR A 34 15.94 -17.52 13.12
CA THR A 34 16.28 -18.95 13.17
C THR A 34 17.52 -19.26 12.35
N VAL A 35 17.58 -18.76 11.12
CA VAL A 35 18.70 -18.93 10.20
C VAL A 35 19.99 -18.36 10.81
N LYS A 36 19.95 -17.13 11.34
CA LYS A 36 21.09 -16.50 12.03
C LYS A 36 21.52 -17.27 13.27
N ARG A 37 20.56 -17.74 14.08
CA ARG A 37 20.84 -18.51 15.31
C ARG A 37 21.56 -19.82 14.99
N LEU A 38 21.10 -20.57 13.99
CA LEU A 38 21.68 -21.84 13.60
C LEU A 38 23.10 -21.67 13.03
N ALA A 39 23.29 -20.70 12.13
CA ALA A 39 24.61 -20.38 11.59
C ALA A 39 25.59 -19.95 12.69
N ARG A 40 25.16 -19.08 13.61
CA ARG A 40 25.99 -18.67 14.76
C ARG A 40 26.36 -19.85 15.64
N LYS A 41 25.38 -20.71 15.98
CA LYS A 41 25.62 -21.89 16.81
C LYS A 41 26.65 -22.81 16.17
N GLN A 42 26.52 -23.08 14.87
CA GLN A 42 27.46 -23.92 14.14
C GLN A 42 28.87 -23.31 14.12
N SER A 43 28.97 -22.01 13.81
CA SER A 43 30.25 -21.28 13.81
C SER A 43 30.95 -21.34 15.18
N LEU A 44 30.21 -21.22 16.28
CA LEU A 44 30.74 -21.30 17.65
C LEU A 44 31.16 -22.71 18.07
N GLN A 45 30.60 -23.75 17.44
CA GLN A 45 30.92 -25.16 17.75
C GLN A 45 32.09 -25.69 16.91
N GLN A 46 32.54 -24.94 15.91
CA GLN A 46 33.66 -25.31 15.04
C GLN A 46 35.00 -24.79 15.56
N HIS A 47 36.09 -25.39 15.09
CA HIS A 47 37.43 -24.87 15.33
C HIS A 47 37.59 -23.47 14.72
N LEU A 48 38.44 -22.63 15.32
CA LEU A 48 38.68 -21.24 14.88
C LEU A 48 38.98 -21.13 13.37
N ASP A 49 39.73 -22.08 12.83
CA ASP A 49 40.13 -22.10 11.41
C ASP A 49 39.04 -22.59 10.45
N ARG A 50 37.85 -22.97 10.96
CA ARG A 50 36.75 -23.53 10.18
C ARG A 50 35.43 -22.80 10.37
N GLN A 51 35.47 -21.57 10.89
CA GLN A 51 34.27 -20.77 11.06
C GLN A 51 33.59 -20.51 9.71
N ILE A 52 32.26 -20.61 9.67
CA ILE A 52 31.46 -20.35 8.48
C ILE A 52 31.75 -18.94 7.94
N THR A 53 32.29 -18.87 6.73
CA THR A 53 32.51 -17.62 6.01
C THR A 53 31.26 -17.19 5.24
N THR A 54 31.23 -15.95 4.75
CA THR A 54 30.09 -15.40 3.99
C THR A 54 29.71 -16.26 2.78
N ASN A 55 30.68 -16.84 2.09
CA ASN A 55 30.45 -17.65 0.88
C ASN A 55 29.89 -19.04 1.22
N GLU A 56 30.29 -19.62 2.36
CA GLU A 56 29.85 -20.96 2.78
C GLU A 56 28.50 -20.94 3.50
N LEU A 57 28.07 -19.76 3.95
CA LEU A 57 26.84 -19.56 4.70
C LEU A 57 25.59 -20.02 3.93
N PHE A 58 25.55 -19.77 2.62
CA PHE A 58 24.44 -20.19 1.76
C PHE A 58 24.34 -21.71 1.66
N GLU A 59 25.46 -22.40 1.41
CA GLU A 59 25.50 -23.87 1.32
C GLU A 59 25.18 -24.51 2.67
N PHE A 60 25.67 -23.92 3.78
CA PHE A 60 25.30 -24.36 5.12
C PHE A 60 23.78 -24.34 5.32
N TRP A 61 23.11 -23.24 4.96
CA TRP A 61 21.66 -23.13 5.12
C TRP A 61 20.90 -24.16 4.28
N LYS A 62 21.29 -24.32 3.01
CA LYS A 62 20.67 -25.25 2.07
C LYS A 62 20.74 -26.70 2.55
N ILE A 63 21.86 -27.10 3.16
CA ILE A 63 22.08 -28.45 3.66
C ILE A 63 21.38 -28.68 5.02
N ASN A 64 21.41 -27.69 5.92
CA ASN A 64 21.07 -27.90 7.33
C ASN A 64 19.64 -27.48 7.70
N ILE A 65 18.92 -26.78 6.82
CA ILE A 65 17.58 -26.25 7.10
C ILE A 65 16.61 -26.75 6.03
N ALA A 66 16.11 -27.98 6.20
CA ALA A 66 15.28 -28.66 5.20
C ALA A 66 13.95 -27.97 4.89
N ASN A 67 13.34 -27.29 5.88
CA ASN A 67 12.00 -26.70 5.74
C ASN A 67 12.01 -25.28 5.14
N ILE A 68 13.18 -24.72 4.80
CA ILE A 68 13.31 -23.38 4.23
C ILE A 68 14.07 -23.49 2.92
N THR A 69 13.49 -22.99 1.83
CA THR A 69 14.17 -22.92 0.54
C THR A 69 15.02 -21.66 0.48
N PHE A 70 16.31 -21.82 0.20
CA PHE A 70 17.24 -20.70 0.03
C PHE A 70 17.52 -20.48 -1.44
N GLN A 71 17.45 -19.22 -1.87
CA GLN A 71 17.83 -18.78 -3.21
C GLN A 71 18.95 -17.74 -3.09
N HIS A 72 19.97 -17.89 -3.93
CA HIS A 72 21.04 -16.91 -4.03
C HIS A 72 20.73 -15.94 -5.16
N ILE A 73 20.73 -14.64 -4.86
CA ILE A 73 20.50 -13.57 -5.84
C ILE A 73 21.83 -12.84 -5.99
N SER A 74 22.38 -12.84 -7.21
CA SER A 74 23.65 -12.17 -7.48
C SER A 74 23.50 -10.66 -7.51
N LYS A 75 24.60 -9.93 -7.32
CA LYS A 75 24.59 -8.46 -7.38
C LYS A 75 24.16 -7.97 -8.76
N GLU A 76 24.60 -8.62 -9.82
CA GLU A 76 24.26 -8.27 -11.20
C GLU A 76 22.75 -8.42 -11.47
N ALA A 77 22.12 -9.45 -10.88
CA ALA A 77 20.68 -9.64 -10.96
C ALA A 77 19.92 -8.53 -10.21
N VAL A 78 20.42 -8.09 -9.04
CA VAL A 78 19.83 -6.96 -8.29
C VAL A 78 19.98 -5.66 -9.07
N ASP A 79 21.18 -5.37 -9.58
CA ASP A 79 21.49 -4.13 -10.28
C ASP A 79 20.67 -4.01 -11.58
N SER A 80 20.57 -5.08 -12.38
CA SER A 80 19.74 -5.10 -13.59
C SER A 80 18.24 -4.93 -13.29
N THR A 81 17.76 -5.54 -12.20
CA THR A 81 16.38 -5.37 -11.76
C THR A 81 16.12 -3.94 -11.26
N SER A 82 17.06 -3.33 -10.53
CA SER A 82 16.95 -1.95 -10.04
C SER A 82 16.75 -0.96 -11.18
N LEU A 83 17.57 -1.06 -12.23
CA LEU A 83 17.46 -0.19 -13.41
C LEU A 83 16.08 -0.28 -14.07
N THR A 84 15.51 -1.50 -14.14
CA THR A 84 14.18 -1.73 -14.70
C THR A 84 13.09 -1.12 -13.81
N LEU A 85 13.24 -1.24 -12.49
CA LEU A 85 12.27 -0.74 -11.52
C LEU A 85 12.33 0.78 -11.33
N GLU A 86 13.50 1.42 -11.41
CA GLU A 86 13.68 2.85 -11.18
C GLU A 86 12.83 3.71 -12.12
N SER A 87 12.86 3.40 -13.42
CA SER A 87 12.03 4.10 -14.41
C SER A 87 10.55 4.03 -14.06
N ARG A 88 10.08 2.85 -13.62
CA ARG A 88 8.69 2.61 -13.25
C ARG A 88 8.31 3.29 -11.94
N LEU A 89 9.16 3.21 -10.93
CA LEU A 89 8.91 3.81 -9.61
C LEU A 89 8.75 5.33 -9.71
N LYS A 90 9.44 5.97 -10.66
CA LYS A 90 9.29 7.41 -10.93
C LYS A 90 7.85 7.80 -11.27
N ASP A 91 7.15 6.97 -12.02
CA ASP A 91 5.77 7.22 -12.47
C ASP A 91 4.73 6.52 -11.57
N THR A 92 5.15 5.89 -10.46
CA THR A 92 4.20 5.21 -9.57
C THR A 92 3.34 6.18 -8.78
N GLN A 93 2.03 6.00 -8.90
CA GLN A 93 1.07 6.67 -8.02
C GLN A 93 0.98 5.98 -6.65
N THR A 94 0.88 6.79 -5.60
CA THR A 94 0.58 6.35 -4.23
C THR A 94 -0.88 5.98 -4.08
N LEU A 95 -1.17 4.92 -3.33
CA LEU A 95 -2.54 4.54 -2.97
C LEU A 95 -2.96 5.35 -1.73
N PRO A 96 -4.05 6.14 -1.77
CA PRO A 96 -4.55 6.85 -0.59
C PRO A 96 -5.21 5.88 0.41
N GLY A 97 -5.26 6.27 1.68
CA GLY A 97 -6.00 5.51 2.70
C GLY A 97 -5.37 4.17 3.09
N THR A 98 -4.08 3.96 2.84
CA THR A 98 -3.38 2.69 3.13
C THR A 98 -3.42 2.28 4.61
N ARG A 99 -3.66 3.22 5.53
CA ARG A 99 -3.80 2.95 6.97
C ARG A 99 -5.18 2.41 7.38
N LEU A 100 -6.18 2.51 6.51
CA LEU A 100 -7.56 2.09 6.81
C LEU A 100 -7.82 0.60 6.55
N PHE A 101 -6.89 -0.06 5.85
CA PHE A 101 -7.04 -1.44 5.41
C PHE A 101 -5.79 -2.24 5.78
N HIS A 102 -5.98 -3.53 6.02
CA HIS A 102 -4.92 -4.44 6.45
C HIS A 102 -4.41 -5.33 5.32
N ASN A 103 -5.08 -5.36 4.18
CA ASN A 103 -4.66 -6.18 3.06
C ASN A 103 -5.02 -5.51 1.74
N PHE A 104 -4.08 -5.54 0.80
CA PHE A 104 -4.21 -5.03 -0.56
C PHE A 104 -3.80 -6.12 -1.55
N GLN A 105 -4.65 -6.39 -2.52
CA GLN A 105 -4.42 -7.40 -3.54
C GLN A 105 -4.68 -6.80 -4.93
N PRO A 106 -3.74 -6.92 -5.87
CA PRO A 106 -3.99 -6.52 -7.25
C PRO A 106 -4.98 -7.49 -7.90
N ILE A 107 -5.96 -6.94 -8.64
CA ILE A 107 -6.88 -7.72 -9.47
C ILE A 107 -6.26 -7.93 -10.86
N ASP A 108 -5.66 -6.87 -11.41
CA ASP A 108 -5.09 -6.85 -12.75
C ASP A 108 -3.80 -6.01 -12.83
N ASP A 109 -3.16 -6.05 -14.00
CA ASP A 109 -2.00 -5.23 -14.34
C ASP A 109 -2.36 -3.80 -14.79
N LEU A 110 -3.67 -3.51 -14.85
CA LEU A 110 -4.27 -2.22 -15.21
C LEU A 110 -4.55 -1.33 -13.99
N GLY A 111 -3.99 -1.64 -12.81
CA GLY A 111 -4.08 -0.75 -11.66
C GLY A 111 -5.35 -0.91 -10.83
N MET A 112 -6.09 -2.00 -10.98
CA MET A 112 -7.20 -2.36 -10.08
C MET A 112 -6.66 -3.07 -8.84
N ILE A 113 -7.01 -2.57 -7.66
CA ILE A 113 -6.57 -3.12 -6.37
C ILE A 113 -7.76 -3.27 -5.45
N GLU A 114 -7.94 -4.45 -4.89
CA GLU A 114 -8.87 -4.68 -3.79
C GLU A 114 -8.20 -4.43 -2.45
N ALA A 115 -8.94 -3.82 -1.54
CA ALA A 115 -8.54 -3.62 -0.17
C ALA A 115 -9.53 -4.26 0.79
N ARG A 116 -9.01 -4.94 1.80
CA ARG A 116 -9.78 -5.62 2.85
C ARG A 116 -9.49 -5.00 4.21
N ARG A 117 -10.51 -4.93 5.07
CA ARG A 117 -10.34 -4.35 6.41
C ARG A 117 -9.49 -5.25 7.27
N ILE A 118 -9.65 -6.57 7.14
CA ILE A 118 -8.77 -7.57 7.74
C ILE A 118 -8.34 -8.59 6.68
N SER A 119 -7.20 -9.24 6.87
CA SER A 119 -6.63 -10.18 5.89
C SER A 119 -7.47 -11.44 5.65
N ARG A 120 -8.46 -11.71 6.51
CA ARG A 120 -9.35 -12.88 6.43
C ARG A 120 -10.72 -12.57 5.81
N ASP A 121 -10.99 -11.31 5.43
CA ASP A 121 -12.27 -10.97 4.81
C ASP A 121 -12.40 -11.70 3.46
N GLU A 122 -13.52 -12.41 3.28
CA GLU A 122 -13.81 -13.10 2.01
C GLU A 122 -14.14 -12.09 0.90
N THR A 123 -14.77 -10.97 1.27
CA THR A 123 -15.16 -9.91 0.34
C THR A 123 -14.29 -8.67 0.51
N PRO A 124 -13.91 -8.01 -0.61
CA PRO A 124 -13.18 -6.75 -0.53
C PRO A 124 -14.08 -5.66 0.05
N ALA A 125 -13.50 -4.82 0.91
CA ALA A 125 -14.20 -3.67 1.48
C ALA A 125 -14.21 -2.47 0.52
N LEU A 126 -13.20 -2.38 -0.36
CA LEU A 126 -13.08 -1.32 -1.34
C LEU A 126 -12.25 -1.80 -2.54
N THR A 127 -12.59 -1.33 -3.74
CA THR A 127 -11.79 -1.53 -4.95
C THR A 127 -11.30 -0.19 -5.47
N PHE A 128 -9.98 -0.05 -5.61
CA PHE A 128 -9.31 1.11 -6.18
C PHE A 128 -9.08 0.91 -7.67
N ASN A 129 -9.23 1.99 -8.44
CA ASN A 129 -8.85 2.05 -9.84
C ASN A 129 -7.84 3.19 -10.02
N LEU A 130 -6.58 2.85 -10.28
CA LEU A 130 -5.49 3.82 -10.38
C LEU A 130 -5.27 4.38 -11.80
N LEU A 131 -5.89 3.79 -12.83
CA LEU A 131 -5.81 4.29 -14.21
C LEU A 131 -6.84 5.38 -14.50
N LYS A 132 -7.97 5.36 -13.79
CA LYS A 132 -8.82 6.54 -13.74
C LYS A 132 -8.06 7.58 -12.94
N HIS A 133 -7.43 8.53 -13.62
CA HIS A 133 -7.26 9.87 -13.06
C HIS A 133 -8.60 10.22 -12.41
N GLN A 134 -8.69 10.10 -11.09
CA GLN A 134 -9.82 10.61 -10.37
C GLN A 134 -9.64 12.13 -10.34
N THR A 135 -9.90 12.79 -11.47
CA THR A 135 -10.98 13.77 -11.37
C THR A 135 -12.15 12.97 -10.84
N LEU A 136 -12.47 13.14 -9.56
CA LEU A 136 -13.73 12.75 -8.98
C LEU A 136 -14.82 13.55 -9.73
N LEU A 137 -15.04 13.21 -11.00
CA LEU A 137 -16.20 13.64 -11.76
C LEU A 137 -17.33 12.86 -11.13
N VAL A 138 -17.92 13.49 -10.10
CA VAL A 138 -19.14 13.01 -9.51
C VAL A 138 -20.16 12.96 -10.65
N LYS A 139 -20.66 11.76 -10.96
CA LYS A 139 -21.71 11.64 -11.97
C LYS A 139 -23.01 12.13 -11.34
N MET A 140 -23.85 12.80 -12.12
CA MET A 140 -25.17 13.25 -11.66
C MET A 140 -26.01 12.13 -11.02
N LYS A 141 -25.84 10.89 -11.48
CA LYS A 141 -26.53 9.69 -10.96
C LYS A 141 -26.16 9.35 -9.51
N ASP A 142 -25.01 9.82 -9.04
CA ASP A 142 -24.48 9.53 -7.72
C ASP A 142 -24.81 10.67 -6.72
N LEU A 143 -25.46 11.74 -7.19
CA LEU A 143 -25.87 12.89 -6.38
C LEU A 143 -27.30 12.72 -5.88
N TYR A 144 -27.49 12.91 -4.58
CA TYR A 144 -28.79 12.93 -3.94
C TYR A 144 -28.81 14.00 -2.84
N PRO A 145 -29.99 14.59 -2.53
CA PRO A 145 -30.14 15.53 -1.43
C PRO A 145 -29.59 14.97 -0.11
N GLY A 146 -28.73 15.75 0.57
CA GLY A 146 -28.05 15.35 1.81
C GLY A 146 -26.64 14.78 1.62
N CYS A 147 -26.21 14.51 0.38
CA CYS A 147 -24.83 14.09 0.09
C CYS A 147 -23.87 15.28 0.21
N PHE A 148 -22.63 15.04 0.68
CA PHE A 148 -21.59 16.06 0.78
C PHE A 148 -20.65 16.00 -0.41
N VAL A 149 -20.38 17.15 -1.01
CA VAL A 149 -19.56 17.30 -2.22
C VAL A 149 -18.57 18.45 -2.07
N GLY A 150 -17.43 18.34 -2.76
CA GLY A 150 -16.54 19.47 -3.01
C GLY A 150 -16.81 20.01 -4.41
N CYS A 151 -17.06 21.31 -4.52
CA CYS A 151 -17.27 21.98 -5.81
C CYS A 151 -16.41 23.23 -5.94
N ILE A 152 -16.22 23.70 -7.18
CA ILE A 152 -15.51 24.93 -7.48
C ILE A 152 -16.55 26.00 -7.79
N TYR A 153 -16.51 27.11 -7.06
CA TYR A 153 -17.34 28.30 -7.28
C TYR A 153 -16.41 29.51 -7.26
N ASP A 154 -16.53 30.43 -8.21
CA ASP A 154 -15.63 31.60 -8.34
C ASP A 154 -14.12 31.25 -8.25
N ASN A 155 -13.71 30.15 -8.91
CA ASN A 155 -12.32 29.62 -8.89
C ASN A 155 -11.78 29.22 -7.51
N LEU A 156 -12.64 29.09 -6.50
CA LEU A 156 -12.28 28.62 -5.16
C LEU A 156 -12.99 27.30 -4.85
N TRP A 157 -12.32 26.46 -4.08
CA TRP A 157 -12.88 25.19 -3.62
C TRP A 157 -13.77 25.40 -2.40
N TYR A 158 -15.00 24.89 -2.47
CA TYR A 158 -15.96 24.88 -1.38
C TYR A 158 -16.42 23.46 -1.10
N PHE A 159 -16.65 23.17 0.19
CA PHE A 159 -17.35 21.97 0.61
C PHE A 159 -18.80 22.33 0.92
N GLY A 160 -19.74 21.50 0.49
CA GLY A 160 -21.15 21.76 0.69
C GLY A 160 -21.99 20.50 0.69
N MET A 161 -23.22 20.65 1.14
CA MET A 161 -24.23 19.61 1.10
C MET A 161 -25.17 19.87 -0.08
N VAL A 162 -25.44 18.85 -0.88
CA VAL A 162 -26.43 18.91 -1.95
C VAL A 162 -27.81 19.11 -1.32
N SER A 163 -28.47 20.21 -1.68
CA SER A 163 -29.83 20.52 -1.23
C SER A 163 -30.85 19.93 -2.19
N GLU A 164 -30.64 20.12 -3.49
CA GLU A 164 -31.58 19.74 -4.54
C GLU A 164 -30.79 19.30 -5.78
N VAL A 165 -31.32 18.32 -6.49
CA VAL A 165 -30.78 17.80 -7.76
C VAL A 165 -31.89 17.90 -8.78
N ASN A 166 -31.66 18.59 -9.89
CA ASN A 166 -32.60 18.68 -10.98
C ASN A 166 -32.04 17.89 -12.17
N ALA A 167 -32.69 16.75 -12.44
CA ALA A 167 -32.23 15.80 -13.45
C ALA A 167 -32.58 16.21 -14.88
N GLU A 168 -33.53 17.14 -15.07
CA GLU A 168 -33.96 17.61 -16.40
C GLU A 168 -32.96 18.62 -16.99
N GLU A 169 -32.44 19.52 -16.15
CA GLU A 169 -31.48 20.57 -16.53
C GLU A 169 -30.01 20.22 -16.20
N GLU A 170 -29.78 19.02 -15.68
CA GLU A 170 -28.46 18.51 -15.25
C GLU A 170 -27.73 19.42 -14.23
N ASP A 171 -28.48 20.10 -13.36
CA ASP A 171 -27.96 21.04 -12.36
C ASP A 171 -28.22 20.60 -10.90
N VAL A 172 -27.40 21.14 -10.00
CA VAL A 172 -27.39 20.78 -8.57
C VAL A 172 -27.21 22.00 -7.71
N THR A 173 -28.10 22.14 -6.73
CA THR A 173 -28.01 23.19 -5.72
C THR A 173 -27.22 22.70 -4.52
N VAL A 174 -26.10 23.35 -4.21
CA VAL A 174 -25.21 23.00 -3.09
C VAL A 174 -25.24 24.09 -2.02
N LYS A 175 -25.53 23.71 -0.77
CA LYS A 175 -25.40 24.57 0.40
C LYS A 175 -23.98 24.50 0.95
N PHE A 176 -23.21 25.57 0.82
CA PHE A 176 -21.83 25.61 1.27
C PHE A 176 -21.72 25.57 2.80
N LEU A 177 -20.80 24.75 3.27
CA LEU A 177 -20.34 24.74 4.66
C LEU A 177 -19.43 25.94 4.83
N HIS A 178 -19.97 26.99 5.43
CA HIS A 178 -19.15 28.10 5.88
C HIS A 178 -18.54 27.71 7.23
N PRO A 179 -17.25 27.95 7.47
CA PRO A 179 -16.75 27.91 8.83
C PRO A 179 -17.60 28.89 9.64
N ASN A 180 -18.08 28.45 10.80
CA ASN A 180 -18.55 29.41 11.79
C ASN A 180 -17.41 30.40 11.96
N GLY A 181 -17.67 31.69 11.68
CA GLY A 181 -16.73 32.75 12.00
C GLY A 181 -16.27 32.61 13.46
N PRO A 182 -15.12 33.17 13.84
CA PRO A 182 -14.63 33.08 15.21
C PRO A 182 -15.80 33.37 16.15
N SER A 183 -16.09 32.44 17.07
CA SER A 183 -17.15 32.68 18.03
C SER A 183 -16.81 33.98 18.78
N LEU A 184 -17.83 34.78 19.08
CA LEU A 184 -17.69 36.01 19.87
C LEU A 184 -16.96 35.82 21.22
N SER A 185 -16.71 34.57 21.62
CA SER A 185 -15.95 34.17 22.81
C SER A 185 -14.44 33.97 22.62
N PHE A 186 -13.89 34.04 21.40
CA PHE A 186 -12.44 33.97 21.18
C PHE A 186 -11.83 35.35 20.95
N PHE A 187 -11.51 36.05 22.04
CA PHE A 187 -10.49 37.10 22.03
C PHE A 187 -9.14 36.44 22.28
N LEU A 188 -8.24 36.48 21.28
CA LEU A 188 -6.81 36.34 21.57
C LEU A 188 -6.40 37.60 22.34
N ALA A 189 -6.05 37.43 23.61
CA ALA A 189 -5.37 38.47 24.37
C ALA A 189 -4.06 38.80 23.65
N GLN A 190 -3.91 40.08 23.27
CA GLN A 190 -2.62 40.66 22.85
C GLN A 190 -1.73 40.91 24.07
#